data_AF-A0A8T4D4X2-F1
#
_entry.id   AF-A0A8T4D4X2-F1
#
_cell.length_a   1.000
_cell.length_b   1.000
_cell.length_c   1.000
_cell.angle_alpha   90.00
_cell.angle_beta   90.00
_cell.angle_gamma   90.00
#
_symmetry.space_group_name_H-M   'P 1'
#
loop_
_entity.id
_entity.type
_entity.pdbx_description
1 polymer ?
#
loop_
_entity_poly.entity_id
_entity_poly.type
_entity_poly.pdbx_seq_one_letter_code
_entity_poly.pdbx_strand_id
1 'polypeptide(L)'
;MKAKIALGTLLISTILIGLMAPLAKADTLNRTDFEEESFAKTVDFCDYVRAYATLHGIPEPANFDKWHANMYMTYVNTSGLKLLYAGLEDITTDESTYLRIPMQSFIMHYKTNENNRDVILASTFLMLMAFNETATSLYPDSPDRNDVLYASFSLGFDLSDLGETLPVLNSETETIPLTHEGNEWTWGMKYTNLTALWWRTWIDPNNPRFDNSWPVALTVYDELTFTYTLTIDPDAGTATLQENHVIGRMRHLFVGIIPVPLLCTYYNSTGHYGTFGRIKLDDDTIHDFIQDNGLKMSIINFQTSVMADHETYSQTPSGQNVTDTETEVTNTSIDTYADDGEKIFNADFGTKKTYNLYNYTADPTETAFDTYDSTARTAKIAGYAGNGGLFAYHIGLMKFLPAVVVHMYPGLAVKAAATIANMSRANFFYITAYPEYSGYRVEHDPTFTAYIATNADTSDTPPPTTGAGGLIIIAVIIVVVGIGIAVFIARRKT
;
A
#
# COMPACT_ATOMS: atom_id res chain seq x y z
N MET A 1 -26.82 10.30 -16.29
CA MET A 1 -25.37 10.26 -16.47
C MET A 1 -24.72 11.63 -16.29
N LYS A 2 -25.14 12.68 -17.02
CA LYS A 2 -24.55 14.04 -16.93
C LYS A 2 -24.71 14.78 -15.58
N ALA A 3 -25.78 14.53 -14.82
CA ALA A 3 -25.98 15.17 -13.51
C ALA A 3 -25.14 14.54 -12.38
N LYS A 4 -24.73 13.26 -12.52
CA LYS A 4 -23.89 12.57 -11.53
C LYS A 4 -22.43 12.97 -11.65
N ILE A 5 -21.97 13.25 -12.87
CA ILE A 5 -20.61 13.71 -13.13
C ILE A 5 -20.47 15.18 -12.67
N ALA A 6 -21.41 16.05 -13.00
CA ALA A 6 -21.42 17.45 -12.54
C ALA A 6 -21.44 17.62 -11.00
N LEU A 7 -22.04 16.69 -10.25
CA LEU A 7 -22.08 16.73 -8.77
C LEU A 7 -20.79 16.17 -8.12
N GLY A 8 -20.16 15.17 -8.75
CA GLY A 8 -18.81 14.70 -8.37
C GLY A 8 -17.76 15.78 -8.61
N THR A 9 -17.87 16.52 -9.71
CA THR A 9 -17.05 17.70 -9.99
C THR A 9 -17.32 18.82 -8.99
N LEU A 10 -18.56 18.99 -8.51
CA LEU A 10 -18.90 20.01 -7.50
C LEU A 10 -18.24 19.72 -6.14
N LEU A 11 -18.20 18.44 -5.69
CA LEU A 11 -17.48 18.06 -4.47
C LEU A 11 -15.98 18.36 -4.59
N ILE A 12 -15.39 18.02 -5.74
CA ILE A 12 -13.98 18.30 -6.04
C ILE A 12 -13.72 19.80 -6.22
N SER A 13 -14.72 20.59 -6.62
CA SER A 13 -14.62 22.04 -6.81
C SER A 13 -14.83 22.84 -5.51
N THR A 14 -15.50 22.28 -4.50
CA THR A 14 -15.64 22.90 -3.17
C THR A 14 -14.49 22.56 -2.22
N ILE A 15 -13.59 21.65 -2.61
CA ILE A 15 -12.38 21.21 -1.89
C ILE A 15 -11.12 21.99 -2.33
N LEU A 16 -11.26 22.96 -3.24
CA LEU A 16 -10.16 23.83 -3.68
C LEU A 16 -10.01 25.01 -2.73
N ILE A 17 -9.23 24.86 -1.66
CA ILE A 17 -8.33 25.87 -1.06
C ILE A 17 -7.52 25.09 -0.01
N GLY A 18 -6.24 24.84 -0.29
CA GLY A 18 -5.27 24.34 0.68
C GLY A 18 -4.11 25.32 0.76
N LEU A 19 -3.75 25.76 1.97
CA LEU A 19 -2.61 26.63 2.22
C LEU A 19 -1.30 25.83 2.27
N MET A 20 -0.23 26.50 1.85
CA MET A 20 1.08 25.91 1.58
C MET A 20 1.85 25.59 2.87
N ALA A 21 2.18 24.32 3.07
CA ALA A 21 3.48 24.00 3.66
C ALA A 21 4.54 24.24 2.57
N PRO A 22 5.67 24.89 2.87
CA PRO A 22 6.77 24.95 1.90
C PRO A 22 7.18 23.52 1.58
N LEU A 23 7.04 23.10 0.31
CA LEU A 23 7.65 21.85 -0.14
C LEU A 23 9.14 21.94 0.23
N ALA A 24 9.58 21.05 1.12
CA ALA A 24 10.99 20.72 1.16
C ALA A 24 11.33 20.30 -0.28
N LYS A 25 12.35 20.93 -0.86
CA LYS A 25 12.73 20.65 -2.24
C LYS A 25 13.05 19.16 -2.32
N ALA A 26 12.23 18.40 -3.03
CA ALA A 26 12.47 16.98 -3.24
C ALA A 26 13.84 16.78 -3.89
N ASP A 27 14.54 15.75 -3.45
CA ASP A 27 15.84 15.40 -4.00
C ASP A 27 15.70 14.73 -5.36
N THR A 28 16.76 14.79 -6.15
CA THR A 28 16.87 14.03 -7.39
C THR A 28 17.40 12.63 -7.09
N LEU A 29 16.72 11.60 -7.60
CA LEU A 29 17.23 10.24 -7.61
C LEU A 29 18.25 10.09 -8.75
N ASN A 30 19.50 9.92 -8.39
CA ASN A 30 20.63 9.73 -9.28
C ASN A 30 21.05 8.26 -9.30
N ARG A 31 21.74 7.87 -10.38
CA ARG A 31 22.30 6.52 -10.49
C ARG A 31 23.31 6.22 -9.38
N THR A 32 24.11 7.20 -8.98
CA THR A 32 25.18 7.04 -7.98
C THR A 32 24.66 6.73 -6.59
N ASP A 33 23.41 7.08 -6.27
CA ASP A 33 22.83 6.75 -4.96
C ASP A 33 22.73 5.23 -4.75
N PHE A 34 22.52 4.47 -5.84
CA PHE A 34 22.45 3.01 -5.79
C PHE A 34 23.82 2.33 -5.61
N GLU A 35 24.90 3.10 -5.63
CA GLU A 35 26.27 2.66 -5.33
C GLU A 35 26.60 2.84 -3.83
N GLU A 36 25.78 3.59 -3.08
CA GLU A 36 25.93 3.75 -1.64
C GLU A 36 25.52 2.47 -0.89
N GLU A 37 26.04 2.31 0.32
CA GLU A 37 25.64 1.23 1.22
C GLU A 37 24.19 1.40 1.66
N SER A 38 23.77 2.63 1.95
CA SER A 38 22.38 2.94 2.24
C SER A 38 22.07 4.42 2.08
N PHE A 39 20.82 4.75 1.77
CA PHE A 39 20.33 6.13 1.74
C PHE A 39 18.86 6.21 2.15
N ALA A 40 18.43 7.40 2.55
CA ALA A 40 17.02 7.74 2.73
C ALA A 40 16.76 9.16 2.21
N LYS A 41 15.75 9.33 1.35
CA LYS A 41 15.39 10.64 0.79
C LYS A 41 13.98 10.68 0.20
N THR A 42 13.40 11.87 0.17
CA THR A 42 12.16 12.15 -0.56
C THR A 42 12.49 12.59 -1.99
N VAL A 43 11.97 11.87 -2.98
CA VAL A 43 12.19 12.10 -4.41
C VAL A 43 10.88 12.48 -5.08
N ASP A 44 10.90 13.48 -5.97
CA ASP A 44 9.75 13.75 -6.84
C ASP A 44 9.76 12.81 -8.06
N PHE A 45 8.83 11.86 -8.08
CA PHE A 45 8.68 10.97 -9.22
C PHE A 45 8.31 11.71 -10.50
N CYS A 46 7.55 12.81 -10.42
CA CYS A 46 7.18 13.57 -11.61
C CYS A 46 8.38 14.26 -12.26
N ASP A 47 9.40 14.67 -11.50
CA ASP A 47 10.66 15.19 -12.05
C ASP A 47 11.38 14.14 -12.91
N TYR A 48 11.43 12.89 -12.44
CA TYR A 48 11.99 11.79 -13.22
C TYR A 48 11.21 11.57 -14.53
N VAL A 49 9.88 11.61 -14.46
CA VAL A 49 9.02 11.48 -15.63
C VAL A 49 9.21 12.63 -16.62
N ARG A 50 9.31 13.88 -16.15
CA ARG A 50 9.59 15.07 -16.97
C ARG A 50 10.93 14.96 -17.69
N ALA A 51 11.99 14.64 -16.96
CA ALA A 51 13.34 14.49 -17.53
C ALA A 51 13.35 13.45 -18.66
N TYR A 52 12.66 12.33 -18.47
CA TYR A 52 12.52 11.32 -19.50
C TYR A 52 11.66 11.78 -20.68
N ALA A 53 10.50 12.39 -20.43
CA ALA A 53 9.60 12.87 -21.49
C ALA A 53 10.34 13.84 -22.42
N THR A 54 11.12 14.75 -21.84
CA THR A 54 12.02 15.67 -22.56
C THR A 54 13.06 14.92 -23.41
N LEU A 55 13.76 13.94 -22.82
CA LEU A 55 14.79 13.16 -23.52
C LEU A 55 14.25 12.41 -24.75
N HIS A 56 12.98 12.01 -24.71
CA HIS A 56 12.36 11.18 -25.74
C HIS A 56 11.33 11.91 -26.62
N GLY A 57 11.18 13.23 -26.47
CA GLY A 57 10.25 14.04 -27.27
C GLY A 57 8.78 13.66 -27.05
N ILE A 58 8.43 13.17 -25.86
CA ILE A 58 7.06 12.82 -25.50
C ILE A 58 6.34 14.10 -25.08
N PRO A 59 5.19 14.44 -25.68
CA PRO A 59 4.42 15.62 -25.29
C PRO A 59 3.96 15.52 -23.83
N GLU A 60 4.24 16.55 -23.05
CA GLU A 60 3.82 16.63 -21.66
C GLU A 60 2.36 17.12 -21.56
N PRO A 61 1.60 16.65 -20.55
CA PRO A 61 0.30 17.22 -20.21
C PRO A 61 0.40 18.72 -19.87
N ALA A 62 -0.69 19.46 -20.05
CA ALA A 62 -0.73 20.85 -19.61
C ALA A 62 -0.54 20.97 -18.08
N ASN A 63 0.28 21.93 -17.65
CA ASN A 63 0.67 22.17 -16.26
C ASN A 63 1.45 21.02 -15.58
N PHE A 64 2.08 20.14 -16.36
CA PHE A 64 2.82 19.00 -15.80
C PHE A 64 4.03 19.44 -14.96
N ASP A 65 4.54 20.66 -15.15
CA ASP A 65 5.55 21.32 -14.32
C ASP A 65 5.11 21.52 -12.86
N LYS A 66 3.80 21.51 -12.59
CA LYS A 66 3.22 21.71 -11.25
C LYS A 66 2.81 20.42 -10.56
N TRP A 67 3.08 19.28 -11.20
CA TRP A 67 2.72 17.99 -10.65
C TRP A 67 3.90 17.44 -9.89
N HIS A 68 3.70 17.08 -8.63
CA HIS A 68 4.72 16.42 -7.84
C HIS A 68 4.14 15.14 -7.24
N ALA A 69 4.94 14.09 -7.20
CA ALA A 69 4.61 12.86 -6.49
C ALA A 69 5.82 12.52 -5.63
N ASN A 70 5.79 13.04 -4.40
CA ASN A 70 6.89 12.91 -3.44
C ASN A 70 6.88 11.51 -2.85
N MET A 71 7.98 10.79 -3.05
CA MET A 71 8.17 9.42 -2.61
C MET A 71 9.32 9.38 -1.62
N TYR A 72 9.06 8.99 -0.37
CA TYR A 72 10.12 8.66 0.57
C TYR A 72 10.70 7.31 0.19
N MET A 73 11.98 7.30 -0.17
CA MET A 73 12.72 6.12 -0.60
C MET A 73 13.82 5.80 0.39
N THR A 74 13.92 4.53 0.75
CA THR A 74 14.98 4.00 1.60
C THR A 74 15.67 2.88 0.87
N TYR A 75 17.00 2.86 0.88
CA TYR A 75 17.79 1.86 0.18
C TYR A 75 18.86 1.28 1.11
N VAL A 76 19.06 -0.03 1.02
CA VAL A 76 20.12 -0.78 1.71
C VAL A 76 20.78 -1.69 0.68
N ASN A 77 22.11 -1.64 0.58
CA ASN A 77 22.94 -2.36 -0.38
C ASN A 77 24.20 -2.87 0.31
N THR A 78 24.05 -4.04 0.92
CA THR A 78 25.12 -4.65 1.72
C THR A 78 24.96 -6.17 1.74
N SER A 79 26.06 -6.89 1.96
CA SER A 79 26.07 -8.35 2.11
C SER A 79 25.35 -9.13 0.99
N GLY A 80 25.45 -8.65 -0.26
CA GLY A 80 24.83 -9.31 -1.43
C GLY A 80 23.32 -9.04 -1.60
N LEU A 81 22.72 -8.23 -0.74
CA LEU A 81 21.32 -7.80 -0.82
C LEU A 81 21.24 -6.32 -1.23
N LYS A 82 20.30 -6.02 -2.13
CA LYS A 82 19.80 -4.68 -2.41
C LYS A 82 18.33 -4.61 -2.05
N LEU A 83 17.96 -3.84 -1.03
CA LEU A 83 16.59 -3.57 -0.66
C LEU A 83 16.26 -2.12 -0.95
N LEU A 84 15.18 -1.87 -1.69
CA LEU A 84 14.58 -0.55 -1.84
C LEU A 84 13.18 -0.57 -1.23
N TYR A 85 12.90 0.36 -0.34
CA TYR A 85 11.56 0.71 0.11
C TYR A 85 11.12 2.01 -0.55
N ALA A 86 9.83 2.11 -0.84
CA ALA A 86 9.21 3.33 -1.31
C ALA A 86 7.80 3.50 -0.73
N GLY A 87 7.58 4.67 -0.13
CA GLY A 87 6.26 5.10 0.33
C GLY A 87 5.89 6.49 -0.15
N LEU A 88 4.60 6.69 -0.46
CA LEU A 88 4.12 7.97 -0.99
C LEU A 88 3.96 8.98 0.14
N GLU A 89 4.66 10.11 0.05
CA GLU A 89 4.52 11.20 0.99
C GLU A 89 3.28 12.04 0.68
N ASP A 90 3.22 12.57 -0.54
CA ASP A 90 2.11 13.36 -1.06
C ASP A 90 2.15 13.49 -2.59
N ILE A 91 1.01 13.89 -3.17
CA ILE A 91 0.86 14.27 -4.58
C ILE A 91 0.32 15.70 -4.64
N THR A 92 0.92 16.52 -5.50
CA THR A 92 0.39 17.84 -5.86
C THR A 92 0.18 17.95 -7.37
N THR A 93 -0.78 18.77 -7.81
CA THR A 93 -1.06 18.98 -9.25
C THR A 93 -1.21 20.44 -9.67
N ASP A 94 -1.27 21.35 -8.71
CA ASP A 94 -1.43 22.78 -8.92
C ASP A 94 -0.84 23.61 -7.77
N GLU A 95 0.10 23.03 -7.01
CA GLU A 95 0.75 23.60 -5.80
C GLU A 95 -0.22 23.91 -4.64
N SER A 96 -1.54 23.75 -4.83
CA SER A 96 -2.58 24.10 -3.86
C SER A 96 -3.39 22.89 -3.36
N THR A 97 -3.40 21.80 -4.13
CA THR A 97 -4.07 20.55 -3.77
C THR A 97 -3.01 19.50 -3.41
N TYR A 98 -3.04 19.04 -2.16
CA TYR A 98 -2.23 17.92 -1.68
C TYR A 98 -3.12 16.68 -1.53
N LEU A 99 -2.61 15.55 -1.98
CA LEU A 99 -3.27 14.25 -1.86
C LEU A 99 -2.29 13.25 -1.25
N ARG A 100 -2.63 12.75 -0.06
CA ARG A 100 -1.86 11.69 0.61
C ARG A 100 -2.61 10.38 0.51
N ILE A 101 -1.98 9.38 -0.10
CA ILE A 101 -2.52 8.03 -0.23
C ILE A 101 -1.47 7.08 0.36
N PRO A 102 -1.78 6.34 1.44
CA PRO A 102 -0.92 5.28 1.91
C PRO A 102 -0.64 4.29 0.79
N MET A 103 0.62 4.28 0.37
CA MET A 103 1.18 3.32 -0.57
C MET A 103 2.54 2.94 -0.01
N GLN A 104 2.76 1.63 0.17
CA GLN A 104 4.00 1.10 0.72
C GLN A 104 4.43 -0.12 -0.07
N SER A 105 5.67 -0.09 -0.54
CA SER A 105 6.26 -1.19 -1.29
C SER A 105 7.72 -1.36 -0.91
N PHE A 106 8.18 -2.60 -0.83
CA PHE A 106 9.60 -2.90 -0.85
C PHE A 106 9.94 -3.83 -2.01
N ILE A 107 11.14 -3.68 -2.54
CA ILE A 107 11.75 -4.49 -3.58
C ILE A 107 13.09 -4.98 -3.03
N MET A 108 13.35 -6.28 -3.14
CA MET A 108 14.64 -6.88 -2.85
C MET A 108 15.24 -7.44 -4.13
N HIS A 109 16.52 -7.20 -4.35
CA HIS A 109 17.35 -7.91 -5.32
C HIS A 109 18.49 -8.59 -4.57
N TYR A 110 18.71 -9.87 -4.84
CA TYR A 110 19.80 -10.65 -4.26
C TYR A 110 20.13 -11.83 -5.16
N LYS A 111 21.28 -12.44 -4.90
CA LYS A 111 21.59 -13.77 -5.42
C LYS A 111 21.12 -14.84 -4.45
N THR A 112 20.54 -15.93 -4.94
CA THR A 112 20.05 -17.03 -4.11
C THR A 112 21.19 -17.79 -3.43
N ASN A 113 20.94 -18.32 -2.23
CA ASN A 113 21.96 -18.98 -1.43
C ASN A 113 22.52 -20.27 -2.05
N GLU A 114 21.70 -21.07 -2.74
CA GLU A 114 22.14 -22.40 -3.22
C GLU A 114 22.81 -22.33 -4.60
N ASN A 115 22.20 -21.62 -5.55
CA ASN A 115 22.64 -21.60 -6.96
C ASN A 115 23.12 -20.22 -7.44
N ASN A 116 23.24 -19.23 -6.55
CA ASN A 116 23.77 -17.89 -6.85
C ASN A 116 23.02 -17.14 -7.97
N ARG A 117 21.69 -17.31 -8.03
CA ARG A 117 20.83 -16.76 -9.09
C ARG A 117 20.22 -15.43 -8.73
N ASP A 118 20.11 -14.52 -9.69
CA ASP A 118 19.48 -13.22 -9.49
C ASP A 118 17.95 -13.34 -9.32
N VAL A 119 17.47 -12.92 -8.15
CA VAL A 119 16.04 -12.84 -7.80
C VAL A 119 15.68 -11.39 -7.56
N ILE A 120 14.50 -10.98 -8.04
CA ILE A 120 13.81 -9.80 -7.54
C ILE A 120 12.53 -10.24 -6.83
N LEU A 121 12.33 -9.73 -5.63
CA LEU A 121 11.10 -9.90 -4.88
C LEU A 121 10.49 -8.53 -4.59
N ALA A 122 9.17 -8.42 -4.63
CA ALA A 122 8.45 -7.24 -4.20
C ALA A 122 7.23 -7.61 -3.38
N SER A 123 6.95 -6.84 -2.34
CA SER A 123 5.65 -6.87 -1.65
C SER A 123 5.08 -5.46 -1.59
N THR A 124 3.75 -5.36 -1.64
CA THR A 124 3.06 -4.07 -1.65
C THR A 124 1.77 -4.15 -0.87
N PHE A 125 1.58 -3.15 -0.01
CA PHE A 125 0.31 -2.84 0.63
C PHE A 125 -0.70 -2.35 -0.43
N LEU A 126 -1.88 -2.96 -0.45
CA LEU A 126 -2.94 -2.57 -1.36
C LEU A 126 -3.97 -1.67 -0.68
N MET A 127 -4.56 -2.13 0.42
CA MET A 127 -5.61 -1.39 1.13
C MET A 127 -5.96 -1.98 2.50
N LEU A 128 -6.68 -1.19 3.30
CA LEU A 128 -7.52 -1.72 4.37
C LEU A 128 -8.87 -2.17 3.79
N MET A 129 -9.39 -3.29 4.29
CA MET A 129 -10.74 -3.76 3.97
C MET A 129 -11.51 -4.03 5.26
N ALA A 130 -12.70 -3.44 5.35
CA ALA A 130 -13.67 -3.76 6.38
C ALA A 130 -14.64 -4.80 5.84
N PHE A 131 -15.07 -5.72 6.70
CA PHE A 131 -15.99 -6.78 6.31
C PHE A 131 -16.95 -7.14 7.42
N ASN A 132 -18.13 -7.59 7.04
CA ASN A 132 -19.08 -8.22 7.94
C ASN A 132 -19.46 -9.59 7.35
N GLU A 133 -19.30 -10.61 8.19
CA GLU A 133 -19.63 -11.99 7.89
C GLU A 133 -21.13 -12.20 7.71
N THR A 134 -21.46 -13.19 6.90
CA THR A 134 -22.84 -13.61 6.68
C THR A 134 -23.01 -15.05 7.13
N ALA A 135 -24.25 -15.52 7.20
CA ALA A 135 -24.53 -16.94 7.44
C ALA A 135 -23.94 -17.88 6.37
N THR A 136 -23.42 -17.32 5.26
CA THR A 136 -22.82 -18.04 4.15
C THR A 136 -21.33 -17.76 3.97
N SER A 137 -20.67 -17.11 4.93
CA SER A 137 -19.21 -16.93 4.90
C SER A 137 -18.51 -18.27 4.70
N LEU A 138 -17.56 -18.28 3.79
CA LEU A 138 -16.74 -19.42 3.42
C LEU A 138 -15.52 -19.54 4.32
N TYR A 139 -15.00 -18.40 4.78
CA TYR A 139 -13.80 -18.31 5.61
C TYR A 139 -14.13 -17.52 6.87
N PRO A 140 -14.40 -18.19 8.00
CA PRO A 140 -14.56 -17.50 9.27
C PRO A 140 -13.35 -16.60 9.55
N ASP A 141 -13.63 -15.43 10.11
CA ASP A 141 -12.67 -14.45 10.58
C ASP A 141 -11.78 -13.86 9.47
N SER A 142 -12.21 -13.95 8.20
CA SER A 142 -11.49 -13.38 7.06
C SER A 142 -12.41 -12.98 5.91
N PRO A 143 -12.25 -11.79 5.30
CA PRO A 143 -13.19 -11.27 4.31
C PRO A 143 -13.29 -12.15 3.08
N ASP A 144 -14.47 -12.64 2.70
CA ASP A 144 -14.65 -13.46 1.52
C ASP A 144 -15.76 -13.00 0.57
N ARG A 145 -15.90 -13.69 -0.57
CA ARG A 145 -16.82 -13.31 -1.64
C ARG A 145 -18.31 -13.35 -1.25
N ASN A 146 -18.67 -14.03 -0.16
CA ASN A 146 -20.03 -14.10 0.37
C ASN A 146 -20.30 -13.05 1.46
N ASP A 147 -19.29 -12.29 1.86
CA ASP A 147 -19.40 -11.26 2.90
C ASP A 147 -19.86 -9.91 2.35
N VAL A 148 -20.20 -9.01 3.27
CA VAL A 148 -20.38 -7.60 2.95
C VAL A 148 -19.04 -6.90 3.12
N LEU A 149 -18.43 -6.50 2.00
CA LEU A 149 -17.09 -5.95 1.97
C LEU A 149 -17.08 -4.45 1.66
N TYR A 150 -16.19 -3.73 2.32
CA TYR A 150 -15.92 -2.32 2.09
C TYR A 150 -14.42 -2.09 1.93
N ALA A 151 -14.02 -1.60 0.76
CA ALA A 151 -12.65 -1.22 0.48
C ALA A 151 -12.39 0.23 0.90
N SER A 152 -11.30 0.45 1.61
CA SER A 152 -10.82 1.80 1.90
C SER A 152 -10.05 2.37 0.71
N PHE A 153 -10.30 3.64 0.42
CA PHE A 153 -9.36 4.49 -0.30
C PHE A 153 -9.06 5.67 0.60
N SER A 154 -7.87 5.66 1.17
CA SER A 154 -7.41 6.72 2.04
C SER A 154 -7.09 7.97 1.22
N LEU A 155 -7.72 9.08 1.56
CA LEU A 155 -7.64 10.38 0.91
C LEU A 155 -7.23 11.42 1.93
N GLY A 156 -5.95 11.72 1.98
CA GLY A 156 -5.45 12.82 2.78
C GLY A 156 -5.57 14.17 2.09
N PHE A 157 -6.80 14.69 1.99
CA PHE A 157 -7.00 16.12 1.74
C PHE A 157 -6.67 16.90 3.03
N ASP A 158 -6.35 18.19 2.89
CA ASP A 158 -6.38 19.17 3.98
C ASP A 158 -7.61 20.07 3.81
N LEU A 159 -8.57 19.96 4.72
CA LEU A 159 -9.85 20.68 4.75
C LEU A 159 -10.01 21.45 6.06
N SER A 160 -8.92 21.80 6.74
CA SER A 160 -8.93 22.58 7.99
C SER A 160 -9.74 23.88 7.88
N ASP A 161 -9.84 24.47 6.67
CA ASP A 161 -10.61 25.67 6.38
C ASP A 161 -12.14 25.47 6.28
N LEU A 162 -12.66 24.24 6.29
CA LEU A 162 -14.12 23.97 6.34
C LEU A 162 -14.74 24.21 7.74
N GLY A 163 -13.92 24.61 8.72
CA GLY A 163 -14.31 25.02 10.07
C GLY A 163 -14.61 23.87 11.02
N GLU A 164 -14.67 24.17 12.32
CA GLU A 164 -14.78 23.23 13.47
C GLU A 164 -15.99 22.26 13.44
N THR A 165 -16.90 22.36 12.46
CA THR A 165 -18.11 21.53 12.37
C THR A 165 -17.96 20.26 11.55
N LEU A 166 -16.85 20.10 10.82
CA LEU A 166 -16.47 18.87 10.14
C LEU A 166 -15.12 18.40 10.70
N PRO A 167 -14.76 17.11 10.61
CA PRO A 167 -13.45 16.67 11.07
C PRO A 167 -12.40 17.50 10.36
N VAL A 168 -11.34 17.87 11.08
CA VAL A 168 -10.15 18.40 10.43
C VAL A 168 -9.63 17.26 9.55
N LEU A 169 -10.02 17.26 8.27
CA LEU A 169 -9.53 16.30 7.29
C LEU A 169 -8.18 16.86 6.89
N ASN A 170 -7.14 16.66 7.69
CA ASN A 170 -5.78 17.19 7.48
C ASN A 170 -4.77 16.07 7.61
N SER A 171 -4.85 15.08 6.72
CA SER A 171 -3.90 13.99 6.83
C SER A 171 -2.48 14.53 6.64
N GLU A 172 -1.58 14.05 7.48
CA GLU A 172 -0.17 14.38 7.45
C GLU A 172 0.62 13.09 7.20
N THR A 173 1.80 13.25 6.63
CA THR A 173 2.74 12.16 6.43
C THR A 173 4.03 12.50 7.15
N GLU A 174 4.52 11.57 7.94
CA GLU A 174 5.80 11.65 8.66
C GLU A 174 6.67 10.47 8.20
N THR A 175 7.92 10.77 7.86
CA THR A 175 8.92 9.74 7.55
C THR A 175 9.57 9.28 8.85
N ILE A 176 9.71 7.97 9.01
CA ILE A 176 10.54 7.39 10.06
C ILE A 176 11.94 7.24 9.43
N PRO A 177 12.94 7.99 9.91
CA PRO A 177 14.27 8.03 9.28
C PRO A 177 14.91 6.65 9.23
N LEU A 178 15.67 6.39 8.17
CA LEU A 178 16.56 5.23 8.14
C LEU A 178 17.63 5.37 9.23
N THR A 179 17.70 4.38 10.11
CA THR A 179 18.77 4.22 11.08
C THR A 179 19.35 2.81 10.97
N HIS A 180 20.59 2.61 11.43
CA HIS A 180 21.19 1.28 11.47
C HIS A 180 22.11 1.12 12.68
N GLU A 181 22.15 -0.10 13.21
CA GLU A 181 23.10 -0.53 14.24
C GLU A 181 23.56 -1.96 13.92
N GLY A 182 24.85 -2.12 13.65
CA GLY A 182 25.40 -3.42 13.23
C GLY A 182 24.77 -3.91 11.94
N ASN A 183 24.10 -5.07 11.99
CA ASN A 183 23.42 -5.69 10.84
C ASN A 183 21.91 -5.46 10.86
N GLU A 184 21.44 -4.45 11.59
CA GLU A 184 20.02 -4.09 11.67
C GLU A 184 19.78 -2.69 11.11
N TRP A 185 18.78 -2.56 10.23
CA TRP A 185 18.31 -1.29 9.68
C TRP A 185 16.84 -1.09 10.01
N THR A 186 16.45 0.11 10.43
CA THR A 186 15.06 0.45 10.71
C THR A 186 14.62 1.71 9.97
N TRP A 187 13.40 1.72 9.43
CA TRP A 187 12.79 2.87 8.76
C TRP A 187 11.27 2.67 8.67
N GLY A 188 10.56 3.66 8.11
CA GLY A 188 9.12 3.52 7.90
C GLY A 188 8.44 4.83 7.53
N MET A 189 7.12 4.81 7.57
CA MET A 189 6.29 6.00 7.38
C MET A 189 5.02 5.90 8.21
N LYS A 190 4.57 7.07 8.66
CA LYS A 190 3.37 7.26 9.45
C LYS A 190 2.46 8.25 8.77
N TYR A 191 1.20 7.87 8.56
CA TYR A 191 0.14 8.74 8.06
C TYR A 191 -0.78 9.08 9.22
N THR A 192 -0.82 10.33 9.68
CA THR A 192 -1.71 10.74 10.79
C THR A 192 -2.95 11.48 10.28
N ASN A 193 -3.99 11.55 11.10
CA ASN A 193 -5.28 12.16 10.73
C ASN A 193 -5.81 11.58 9.40
N LEU A 194 -5.59 10.28 9.19
CA LEU A 194 -5.78 9.65 7.89
C LEU A 194 -7.28 9.57 7.59
N THR A 195 -7.71 10.34 6.60
CA THR A 195 -9.09 10.29 6.12
C THR A 195 -9.23 9.15 5.12
N ALA A 196 -10.27 8.34 5.23
CA ALA A 196 -10.54 7.28 4.27
C ALA A 196 -12.00 7.26 3.81
N LEU A 197 -12.18 7.13 2.49
CA LEU A 197 -13.47 6.86 1.89
C LEU A 197 -13.65 5.36 1.71
N TRP A 198 -14.88 4.89 1.90
CA TRP A 198 -15.23 3.48 1.85
C TRP A 198 -16.22 3.21 0.73
N TRP A 199 -15.89 2.27 -0.14
CA TRP A 199 -16.82 1.77 -1.15
C TRP A 199 -17.16 0.32 -0.89
N ARG A 200 -18.43 0.00 -1.11
CA ARG A 200 -18.85 -1.39 -1.18
C ARG A 200 -18.11 -2.08 -2.32
N THR A 201 -17.53 -3.24 -2.04
CA THR A 201 -16.72 -4.00 -3.00
C THR A 201 -17.16 -5.46 -3.08
N TRP A 202 -16.83 -6.11 -4.19
CA TRP A 202 -17.06 -7.53 -4.44
C TRP A 202 -15.78 -8.13 -4.99
N ILE A 203 -15.32 -9.20 -4.34
CA ILE A 203 -14.09 -9.92 -4.68
C ILE A 203 -14.35 -11.29 -5.30
N ASP A 204 -15.54 -11.53 -5.85
CA ASP A 204 -15.79 -12.73 -6.65
C ASP A 204 -14.90 -12.71 -7.90
N PRO A 205 -14.01 -13.69 -8.11
CA PRO A 205 -13.13 -13.75 -9.28
C PRO A 205 -13.86 -13.69 -10.62
N ASN A 206 -15.11 -14.14 -10.67
CA ASN A 206 -15.89 -14.17 -11.91
C ASN A 206 -16.63 -12.85 -12.17
N ASN A 207 -16.78 -12.00 -11.15
CA ASN A 207 -17.47 -10.72 -11.25
C ASN A 207 -16.92 -9.69 -10.25
N PRO A 208 -15.61 -9.38 -10.31
CA PRO A 208 -14.98 -8.43 -9.42
C PRO A 208 -15.45 -7.03 -9.78
N ARG A 209 -15.97 -6.29 -8.81
CA ARG A 209 -16.47 -4.93 -9.01
C ARG A 209 -16.55 -4.20 -7.68
N PHE A 210 -16.64 -2.89 -7.75
CA PHE A 210 -16.98 -2.04 -6.62
C PHE A 210 -18.18 -1.17 -7.01
N ASP A 211 -18.85 -0.62 -6.01
CA ASP A 211 -19.91 0.34 -6.25
C ASP A 211 -19.27 1.63 -6.77
N ASN A 212 -19.27 1.82 -8.09
CA ASN A 212 -18.70 3.01 -8.73
C ASN A 212 -19.60 4.26 -8.57
N SER A 213 -20.37 4.32 -7.49
CA SER A 213 -21.15 5.48 -7.06
C SER A 213 -20.47 6.19 -5.89
N TRP A 214 -21.25 6.90 -5.07
CA TRP A 214 -20.71 7.64 -3.92
C TRP A 214 -20.15 6.66 -2.88
N PRO A 215 -19.05 7.03 -2.18
CA PRO A 215 -18.60 6.28 -1.01
C PRO A 215 -19.76 6.17 -0.01
N VAL A 216 -19.84 5.01 0.65
CA VAL A 216 -20.89 4.70 1.63
C VAL A 216 -20.51 5.16 3.03
N ALA A 217 -19.21 5.38 3.27
CA ALA A 217 -18.71 5.94 4.51
C ALA A 217 -17.44 6.77 4.31
N LEU A 218 -17.17 7.64 5.29
CA LEU A 218 -15.92 8.37 5.45
C LEU A 218 -15.45 8.19 6.88
N THR A 219 -14.18 7.84 7.06
CA THR A 219 -13.58 7.69 8.38
C THR A 219 -12.36 8.58 8.55
N VAL A 220 -12.00 8.86 9.80
CA VAL A 220 -10.71 9.47 10.16
C VAL A 220 -10.03 8.60 11.19
N TYR A 221 -8.82 8.15 10.88
CA TYR A 221 -7.96 7.38 11.77
C TYR A 221 -6.95 8.30 12.48
N ASP A 222 -6.52 7.89 13.66
CA ASP A 222 -5.39 8.51 14.36
C ASP A 222 -4.10 8.35 13.55
N GLU A 223 -3.84 7.13 13.06
CA GLU A 223 -2.69 6.85 12.20
C GLU A 223 -2.91 5.63 11.30
N LEU A 224 -2.08 5.52 10.26
CA LEU A 224 -1.69 4.27 9.64
C LEU A 224 -0.17 4.30 9.54
N THR A 225 0.52 3.42 10.24
CA THR A 225 1.98 3.43 10.33
C THR A 225 2.53 2.12 9.83
N PHE A 226 3.62 2.17 9.08
CA PHE A 226 4.40 1.02 8.62
C PHE A 226 5.84 1.23 9.06
N THR A 227 6.38 0.27 9.80
CA THR A 227 7.77 0.25 10.23
C THR A 227 8.41 -1.03 9.73
N TYR A 228 9.65 -0.93 9.28
CA TYR A 228 10.42 -2.05 8.76
C TYR A 228 11.70 -2.17 9.56
N THR A 229 12.02 -3.40 9.95
CA THR A 229 13.30 -3.77 10.53
C THR A 229 13.92 -4.86 9.67
N LEU A 230 15.02 -4.52 8.98
CA LEU A 230 15.83 -5.46 8.22
C LEU A 230 16.98 -5.95 9.09
N THR A 231 17.11 -7.25 9.25
CA THR A 231 18.27 -7.89 9.87
C THR A 231 18.95 -8.79 8.84
N ILE A 232 20.25 -8.62 8.63
CA ILE A 232 21.03 -9.48 7.72
C ILE A 232 21.92 -10.39 8.56
N ASP A 233 21.83 -11.69 8.33
CA ASP A 233 22.72 -12.71 8.89
C ASP A 233 23.57 -13.32 7.77
N PRO A 234 24.80 -12.80 7.56
CA PRO A 234 25.67 -13.28 6.51
C PRO A 234 26.10 -14.75 6.68
N ASP A 235 26.18 -15.22 7.93
CA ASP A 235 26.63 -16.59 8.25
C ASP A 235 25.51 -17.61 8.00
N ALA A 236 24.26 -17.22 8.27
CA ALA A 236 23.09 -18.04 7.97
C ALA A 236 22.66 -17.96 6.49
N GLY A 237 23.17 -16.98 5.73
CA GLY A 237 22.72 -16.74 4.36
C GLY A 237 21.28 -16.23 4.29
N THR A 238 20.87 -15.40 5.26
CA THR A 238 19.48 -14.91 5.35
C THR A 238 19.41 -13.41 5.58
N ALA A 239 18.38 -12.79 5.00
CA ALA A 239 17.96 -11.45 5.34
C ALA A 239 16.49 -11.48 5.77
N THR A 240 16.22 -11.06 7.00
CA THR A 240 14.88 -11.06 7.60
C THR A 240 14.35 -9.63 7.64
N LEU A 241 13.20 -9.40 7.04
CA LEU A 241 12.48 -8.13 7.06
C LEU A 241 11.23 -8.32 7.93
N GLN A 242 11.23 -7.71 9.11
CA GLN A 242 10.02 -7.60 9.94
C GLN A 242 9.29 -6.34 9.51
N GLU A 243 8.04 -6.49 9.09
CA GLU A 243 7.12 -5.38 8.86
C GLU A 243 6.23 -5.29 10.10
N ASN A 244 6.08 -4.10 10.69
CA ASN A 244 5.10 -3.80 11.71
C ASN A 244 4.15 -2.75 11.17
N HIS A 245 2.85 -2.95 11.36
CA HIS A 245 1.85 -1.96 11.01
C HIS A 245 0.99 -1.60 12.21
N VAL A 246 0.61 -0.32 12.26
CA VAL A 246 -0.36 0.20 13.22
C VAL A 246 -1.55 0.75 12.45
N ILE A 247 -2.74 0.20 12.70
CA ILE A 247 -4.00 0.83 12.30
C ILE A 247 -4.47 1.61 13.52
N GLY A 248 -4.40 2.93 13.47
CA GLY A 248 -4.83 3.80 14.56
C GLY A 248 -6.34 3.72 14.80
N ARG A 249 -6.77 4.24 15.95
CA ARG A 249 -8.19 4.30 16.30
C ARG A 249 -8.97 5.17 15.31
N MET A 250 -10.19 4.75 15.01
CA MET A 250 -11.15 5.56 14.26
C MET A 250 -11.77 6.61 15.19
N ARG A 251 -11.59 7.89 14.87
CA ARG A 251 -12.16 9.02 15.64
C ARG A 251 -13.50 9.51 15.11
N HIS A 252 -13.64 9.44 13.79
CA HIS A 252 -14.79 9.97 13.08
C HIS A 252 -15.27 8.91 12.09
N LEU A 253 -16.57 8.68 12.05
CA LEU A 253 -17.23 7.85 11.05
C LEU A 253 -18.48 8.56 10.56
N PHE A 254 -18.55 8.79 9.25
CA PHE A 254 -19.73 9.29 8.55
C PHE A 254 -20.30 8.14 7.73
N VAL A 255 -21.59 7.88 7.85
CA VAL A 255 -22.29 6.81 7.12
C VAL A 255 -23.42 7.42 6.31
N GLY A 256 -23.58 6.99 5.06
CA GLY A 256 -24.65 7.43 4.17
C GLY A 256 -24.14 8.13 2.90
N ILE A 257 -24.96 9.01 2.32
CA ILE A 257 -24.60 9.70 1.08
C ILE A 257 -23.74 10.92 1.38
N ILE A 258 -22.43 10.80 1.23
CA ILE A 258 -21.48 11.90 1.43
C ILE A 258 -21.44 12.78 0.16
N PRO A 259 -21.46 14.12 0.28
CA PRO A 259 -21.46 14.95 1.49
C PRO A 259 -22.86 15.45 1.88
N VAL A 260 -23.96 14.75 1.58
CA VAL A 260 -25.30 15.32 1.74
C VAL A 260 -25.70 15.35 3.23
N PRO A 261 -25.74 16.52 3.91
CA PRO A 261 -25.94 16.64 5.36
C PRO A 261 -27.13 15.86 5.91
N LEU A 262 -28.23 15.87 5.15
CA LEU A 262 -29.52 15.32 5.55
C LEU A 262 -29.59 13.80 5.35
N LEU A 263 -28.64 13.22 4.63
CA LEU A 263 -28.59 11.80 4.27
C LEU A 263 -27.32 11.12 4.81
N CYS A 264 -26.68 11.75 5.78
CA CYS A 264 -25.47 11.26 6.42
C CYS A 264 -25.59 11.40 7.93
N THR A 265 -25.21 10.36 8.66
CA THR A 265 -25.05 10.38 10.12
C THR A 265 -23.58 10.29 10.49
N TYR A 266 -23.25 10.77 11.68
CA TYR A 266 -21.89 10.90 12.19
C TYR A 266 -21.77 10.21 13.55
N TYR A 267 -20.72 9.40 13.71
CA TYR A 267 -20.37 8.72 14.95
C TYR A 267 -18.97 9.12 15.40
N ASN A 268 -18.81 9.26 16.71
CA ASN A 268 -17.52 9.43 17.38
C ASN A 268 -17.51 8.74 18.74
N SER A 269 -16.46 8.96 19.54
CA SER A 269 -16.33 8.35 20.88
C SER A 269 -17.34 8.86 21.92
N THR A 270 -18.20 9.83 21.58
CA THR A 270 -19.15 10.47 22.51
C THR A 270 -20.62 10.32 22.10
N GLY A 271 -20.89 9.76 20.92
CA GLY A 271 -22.24 9.41 20.50
C GLY A 271 -22.46 9.46 18.98
N HIS A 272 -23.74 9.43 18.63
CA HIS A 272 -24.27 9.42 17.27
C HIS A 272 -25.04 10.69 17.00
N TYR A 273 -24.83 11.27 15.82
CA TYR A 273 -25.29 12.60 15.47
C TYR A 273 -25.86 12.67 14.05
N GLY A 274 -26.89 13.48 13.87
CA GLY A 274 -27.47 13.84 12.58
C GLY A 274 -27.12 15.27 12.15
N THR A 275 -27.42 15.61 10.90
CA THR A 275 -27.22 16.97 10.32
C THR A 275 -25.78 17.46 10.49
N PHE A 276 -24.82 16.77 9.85
CA PHE A 276 -23.37 17.05 9.98
C PHE A 276 -22.88 17.15 11.43
N GLY A 277 -23.25 16.20 12.28
CA GLY A 277 -22.74 16.18 13.65
C GLY A 277 -23.34 17.20 14.61
N ARG A 278 -24.33 18.00 14.19
CA ARG A 278 -24.87 19.11 15.01
C ARG A 278 -25.94 18.69 16.01
N ILE A 279 -26.65 17.60 15.74
CA ILE A 279 -27.76 17.14 16.57
C ILE A 279 -27.41 15.75 17.07
N LYS A 280 -27.14 15.61 18.37
CA LYS A 280 -26.99 14.30 19.00
C LYS A 280 -28.33 13.56 18.92
N LEU A 281 -28.31 12.36 18.35
CA LEU A 281 -29.48 11.51 18.16
C LEU A 281 -29.64 10.55 19.33
N ASP A 282 -28.52 9.94 19.75
CA ASP A 282 -28.43 9.00 20.86
C ASP A 282 -26.97 8.91 21.36
N ASP A 283 -26.72 8.01 22.32
CA ASP A 283 -25.41 7.82 22.96
C ASP A 283 -24.55 6.75 22.28
N ASP A 284 -25.02 6.11 21.20
CA ASP A 284 -24.28 5.05 20.52
C ASP A 284 -23.00 5.65 19.91
N THR A 285 -21.87 5.13 20.31
CA THR A 285 -20.57 5.59 19.87
C THR A 285 -20.17 4.95 18.55
N ILE A 286 -19.05 5.41 17.99
CA ILE A 286 -18.40 4.74 16.86
C ILE A 286 -18.06 3.28 17.13
N HIS A 287 -17.72 2.95 18.38
CA HIS A 287 -17.37 1.59 18.80
C HIS A 287 -18.63 0.70 18.83
N ASP A 288 -19.72 1.24 19.37
CA ASP A 288 -21.03 0.57 19.37
C ASP A 288 -21.50 0.33 17.94
N PHE A 289 -21.39 1.33 17.05
CA PHE A 289 -21.75 1.16 15.64
C PHE A 289 -20.96 0.03 14.96
N ILE A 290 -19.63 -0.01 15.14
CA ILE A 290 -18.78 -1.04 14.53
C ILE A 290 -19.16 -2.43 15.08
N GLN A 291 -19.35 -2.54 16.38
CA GLN A 291 -19.71 -3.78 17.06
C GLN A 291 -21.11 -4.29 16.67
N ASP A 292 -22.12 -3.43 16.72
CA ASP A 292 -23.51 -3.76 16.39
C ASP A 292 -23.70 -4.13 14.92
N ASN A 293 -22.83 -3.60 14.05
CA ASN A 293 -22.81 -3.96 12.63
C ASN A 293 -21.83 -5.09 12.30
N GLY A 294 -21.20 -5.73 13.29
CA GLY A 294 -20.28 -6.85 13.09
C GLY A 294 -19.11 -6.54 12.15
N LEU A 295 -18.63 -5.30 12.15
CA LEU A 295 -17.60 -4.84 11.23
C LEU A 295 -16.20 -5.19 11.75
N LYS A 296 -15.51 -6.04 10.99
CA LYS A 296 -14.12 -6.47 11.20
C LYS A 296 -13.17 -5.71 10.28
N MET A 297 -11.86 -5.77 10.53
CA MET A 297 -10.83 -5.08 9.73
C MET A 297 -9.80 -6.05 9.16
N SER A 298 -9.19 -5.71 8.03
CA SER A 298 -8.11 -6.49 7.42
C SER A 298 -7.16 -5.62 6.60
N ILE A 299 -5.93 -6.10 6.44
CA ILE A 299 -4.93 -5.59 5.51
C ILE A 299 -4.80 -6.55 4.35
N ILE A 300 -4.76 -5.98 3.13
CA ILE A 300 -4.59 -6.73 1.88
C ILE A 300 -3.26 -6.34 1.25
N ASN A 301 -2.43 -7.34 1.00
CA ASN A 301 -1.14 -7.17 0.34
C ASN A 301 -1.01 -8.17 -0.82
N PHE A 302 -0.08 -7.89 -1.72
CA PHE A 302 0.34 -8.87 -2.74
C PHE A 302 1.86 -8.99 -2.79
N GLN A 303 2.32 -10.14 -3.25
CA GLN A 303 3.73 -10.49 -3.32
C GLN A 303 4.08 -11.01 -4.72
N THR A 304 5.26 -10.65 -5.21
CA THR A 304 5.74 -10.99 -6.54
C THR A 304 7.22 -11.33 -6.49
N SER A 305 7.63 -12.36 -7.23
CA SER A 305 9.01 -12.78 -7.41
C SER A 305 9.31 -12.98 -8.89
N VAL A 306 10.52 -12.61 -9.29
CA VAL A 306 10.99 -12.65 -10.67
C VAL A 306 12.43 -13.14 -10.68
N MET A 307 12.69 -14.17 -11.50
CA MET A 307 14.04 -14.67 -11.78
C MET A 307 14.35 -14.56 -13.27
N ALA A 308 15.63 -14.45 -13.63
CA ALA A 308 16.04 -14.19 -15.01
C ALA A 308 15.80 -15.40 -15.93
N ASP A 309 16.13 -16.57 -15.42
CA ASP A 309 16.27 -17.84 -16.14
C ASP A 309 15.32 -18.94 -15.65
N HIS A 310 14.57 -18.68 -14.56
CA HIS A 310 13.62 -19.61 -13.95
C HIS A 310 12.24 -18.99 -13.74
N GLU A 311 11.23 -19.84 -13.64
CA GLU A 311 9.93 -19.48 -13.09
C GLU A 311 9.91 -19.68 -11.57
N THR A 312 8.95 -19.04 -10.91
CA THR A 312 8.79 -19.14 -9.46
C THR A 312 7.42 -19.68 -9.12
N TYR A 313 7.34 -20.45 -8.04
CA TYR A 313 6.07 -20.93 -7.49
C TYR A 313 6.06 -20.79 -5.97
N SER A 314 4.87 -20.72 -5.38
CA SER A 314 4.71 -20.53 -3.94
C SER A 314 3.78 -21.59 -3.36
N GLN A 315 4.20 -22.15 -2.22
CA GLN A 315 3.47 -23.22 -1.54
C GLN A 315 3.62 -23.12 -0.02
N THR A 316 2.70 -23.73 0.71
CA THR A 316 2.88 -23.95 2.15
C THR A 316 3.99 -24.98 2.41
N PRO A 317 4.51 -25.09 3.65
CA PRO A 317 5.43 -26.15 4.05
C PRO A 317 4.88 -27.57 3.83
N SER A 318 3.56 -27.75 3.73
CA SER A 318 2.93 -29.03 3.39
C SER A 318 2.87 -29.32 1.88
N GLY A 319 3.40 -28.44 1.04
CA GLY A 319 3.42 -28.57 -0.43
C GLY A 319 2.13 -28.13 -1.12
N GLN A 320 1.24 -27.42 -0.43
CA GLN A 320 0.01 -26.91 -1.05
C GLN A 320 0.31 -25.62 -1.81
N ASN A 321 0.07 -25.60 -3.12
CA ASN A 321 0.15 -24.36 -3.91
C ASN A 321 -0.76 -23.27 -3.33
N VAL A 322 -0.24 -22.05 -3.25
CA VAL A 322 -0.99 -20.89 -2.74
C VAL A 322 -1.27 -19.81 -3.81
N THR A 323 -0.78 -20.01 -5.03
CA THR A 323 -1.00 -19.10 -6.15
C THR A 323 -2.44 -19.18 -6.62
N ASP A 324 -3.15 -18.05 -6.61
CA ASP A 324 -4.57 -17.93 -6.99
C ASP A 324 -5.49 -18.90 -6.23
N THR A 325 -5.19 -19.14 -4.95
CA THR A 325 -6.01 -19.98 -4.06
C THR A 325 -6.55 -19.19 -2.87
N GLU A 326 -7.43 -19.82 -2.10
CA GLU A 326 -7.92 -19.30 -0.82
C GLU A 326 -7.47 -20.25 0.29
N THR A 327 -6.16 -20.24 0.59
CA THR A 327 -5.51 -21.16 1.53
C THR A 327 -5.26 -20.45 2.87
N GLU A 328 -5.70 -21.03 3.98
CA GLU A 328 -5.37 -20.52 5.32
C GLU A 328 -3.88 -20.69 5.61
N VAL A 329 -3.23 -19.62 6.07
CA VAL A 329 -1.81 -19.60 6.39
C VAL A 329 -1.49 -19.02 7.78
N THR A 330 -2.51 -18.68 8.59
CA THR A 330 -2.39 -18.12 9.95
C THR A 330 -1.31 -18.78 10.81
N ASN A 331 -1.27 -20.10 10.78
CA ASN A 331 -0.41 -20.90 11.65
C ASN A 331 0.86 -21.43 10.95
N THR A 332 1.18 -20.90 9.78
CA THR A 332 2.24 -21.41 8.93
C THR A 332 2.87 -20.27 8.11
N SER A 333 3.56 -20.64 7.05
CA SER A 333 4.27 -19.73 6.18
C SER A 333 3.99 -20.06 4.71
N ILE A 334 4.40 -19.17 3.84
CA ILE A 334 4.43 -19.38 2.41
C ILE A 334 5.89 -19.37 1.98
N ASP A 335 6.32 -20.48 1.39
CA ASP A 335 7.63 -20.62 0.80
C ASP A 335 7.54 -20.37 -0.71
N THR A 336 8.44 -19.53 -1.21
CA THR A 336 8.62 -19.33 -2.66
C THR A 336 9.88 -20.06 -3.11
N TYR A 337 9.74 -20.80 -4.21
CA TYR A 337 10.78 -21.61 -4.81
C TYR A 337 11.02 -21.20 -6.26
N ALA A 338 12.24 -21.40 -6.75
CA ALA A 338 12.51 -21.54 -8.17
C ALA A 338 11.94 -22.87 -8.70
N ASP A 339 11.65 -22.96 -9.99
CA ASP A 339 11.02 -24.14 -10.62
C ASP A 339 11.83 -25.46 -10.50
N ASP A 340 13.09 -25.41 -10.10
CA ASP A 340 13.95 -26.56 -9.83
C ASP A 340 14.03 -26.97 -8.35
N GLY A 341 13.30 -26.26 -7.47
CA GLY A 341 13.15 -26.60 -6.06
C GLY A 341 14.04 -25.81 -5.10
N GLU A 342 14.88 -24.90 -5.59
CA GLU A 342 15.64 -23.99 -4.72
C GLU A 342 14.69 -23.04 -3.98
N LYS A 343 14.80 -22.98 -2.65
CA LYS A 343 14.01 -22.06 -1.82
C LYS A 343 14.62 -20.66 -1.88
N ILE A 344 13.85 -19.68 -2.32
CA ILE A 344 14.36 -18.30 -2.53
C ILE A 344 13.79 -17.31 -1.52
N PHE A 345 12.61 -17.57 -0.96
CA PHE A 345 11.95 -16.67 -0.01
C PHE A 345 10.94 -17.38 0.89
N ASN A 346 10.65 -16.77 2.03
CA ASN A 346 9.62 -17.19 2.97
C ASN A 346 8.85 -15.98 3.53
N ALA A 347 7.51 -16.07 3.57
CA ALA A 347 6.64 -15.18 4.33
C ALA A 347 6.02 -15.96 5.49
N ASP A 348 6.37 -15.61 6.72
CA ASP A 348 5.94 -16.31 7.94
C ASP A 348 4.84 -15.55 8.68
N PHE A 349 3.65 -16.14 8.72
CA PHE A 349 2.49 -15.64 9.47
C PHE A 349 2.35 -16.32 10.84
N GLY A 350 2.97 -17.49 11.01
CA GLY A 350 2.93 -18.27 12.23
C GLY A 350 3.81 -17.72 13.36
N THR A 351 4.79 -16.88 13.03
CA THR A 351 5.60 -16.16 14.03
C THR A 351 4.76 -15.22 14.89
N LYS A 352 3.70 -14.60 14.33
CA LYS A 352 2.89 -13.59 15.02
C LYS A 352 1.42 -13.75 14.67
N LYS A 353 0.82 -14.72 15.34
CA LYS A 353 -0.59 -15.14 15.16
C LYS A 353 -1.58 -14.20 15.85
N THR A 354 -1.08 -13.34 16.74
CA THR A 354 -1.89 -12.46 17.56
C THR A 354 -1.56 -11.00 17.32
N TYR A 355 -2.53 -10.12 17.49
CA TYR A 355 -2.35 -8.67 17.46
C TYR A 355 -2.77 -8.04 18.78
N ASN A 356 -2.24 -6.84 19.02
CA ASN A 356 -2.63 -6.04 20.18
C ASN A 356 -3.76 -5.10 19.78
N LEU A 357 -4.85 -5.12 20.56
CA LEU A 357 -5.97 -4.20 20.42
C LEU A 357 -6.01 -3.27 21.63
N TYR A 358 -5.79 -1.98 21.39
CA TYR A 358 -5.72 -0.97 22.44
C TYR A 358 -7.08 -0.29 22.60
N ASN A 359 -7.79 -0.61 23.68
CA ASN A 359 -9.14 -0.15 24.00
C ASN A 359 -9.13 1.27 24.61
N TYR A 360 -8.76 2.24 23.78
CA TYR A 360 -8.45 3.60 24.22
C TYR A 360 -9.58 4.35 24.93
N THR A 361 -9.27 4.96 26.09
CA THR A 361 -9.95 6.18 26.61
C THR A 361 -9.09 7.42 26.38
N ALA A 362 -9.14 8.03 25.19
CA ALA A 362 -8.53 9.33 24.83
C ALA A 362 -7.02 9.63 25.09
N ASP A 363 -6.27 8.83 25.87
CA ASP A 363 -4.87 9.07 26.28
C ASP A 363 -3.86 8.38 25.35
N PRO A 364 -3.19 9.04 24.40
CA PRO A 364 -2.32 8.39 23.40
C PRO A 364 -1.05 7.67 23.95
N THR A 365 -0.84 7.63 25.26
CA THR A 365 0.33 7.00 25.91
C THR A 365 0.03 5.64 26.56
N GLU A 366 -1.18 5.11 26.38
CA GLU A 366 -1.59 3.84 26.99
C GLU A 366 -0.78 2.66 26.45
N THR A 367 -0.30 1.85 27.39
CA THR A 367 0.44 0.61 27.12
C THR A 367 -0.40 -0.63 27.41
N ALA A 368 -1.64 -0.46 27.88
CA ALA A 368 -2.56 -1.55 28.14
C ALA A 368 -3.28 -1.93 26.84
N PHE A 369 -3.29 -3.22 26.54
CA PHE A 369 -3.96 -3.79 25.38
C PHE A 369 -4.47 -5.18 25.73
N ASP A 370 -5.48 -5.60 25.00
CA ASP A 370 -5.88 -6.99 24.93
C ASP A 370 -5.24 -7.64 23.69
N THR A 371 -4.98 -8.93 23.77
CA THR A 371 -4.36 -9.70 22.68
C THR A 371 -5.38 -10.66 22.09
N TYR A 372 -5.50 -10.65 20.77
CA TYR A 372 -6.46 -11.46 20.03
C TYR A 372 -5.80 -12.21 18.87
N ASP A 373 -6.39 -13.32 18.45
CA ASP A 373 -5.92 -14.08 17.29
C ASP A 373 -6.25 -13.33 15.99
N SER A 374 -5.25 -13.17 15.14
CA SER A 374 -5.39 -12.76 13.74
C SER A 374 -5.67 -13.97 12.85
N THR A 375 -6.24 -13.73 11.68
CA THR A 375 -6.42 -14.76 10.65
C THR A 375 -5.69 -14.35 9.38
N ALA A 376 -4.79 -15.21 8.88
CA ALA A 376 -4.09 -14.99 7.64
C ALA A 376 -4.47 -16.04 6.57
N ARG A 377 -4.70 -15.60 5.34
CA ARG A 377 -4.99 -16.49 4.21
C ARG A 377 -4.54 -15.91 2.89
N THR A 378 -4.32 -16.76 1.91
CA THR A 378 -4.21 -16.31 0.52
C THR A 378 -5.57 -16.04 -0.11
N ALA A 379 -5.58 -15.34 -1.24
CA ALA A 379 -6.80 -15.06 -1.98
C ALA A 379 -6.63 -15.20 -3.50
N LYS A 380 -7.78 -15.40 -4.16
CA LYS A 380 -7.86 -15.42 -5.62
C LYS A 380 -7.55 -14.05 -6.20
N ILE A 381 -6.56 -14.00 -7.08
CA ILE A 381 -5.97 -12.80 -7.65
C ILE A 381 -7.03 -12.01 -8.40
N ALA A 382 -7.84 -12.68 -9.23
CA ALA A 382 -8.84 -12.01 -10.07
C ALA A 382 -9.92 -11.28 -9.25
N GLY A 383 -10.21 -11.74 -8.02
CA GLY A 383 -11.15 -11.05 -7.11
C GLY A 383 -10.70 -9.64 -6.75
N TYR A 384 -9.38 -9.43 -6.62
CA TYR A 384 -8.79 -8.14 -6.27
C TYR A 384 -8.29 -7.40 -7.50
N ALA A 385 -7.46 -8.02 -8.34
CA ALA A 385 -6.90 -7.39 -9.53
C ALA A 385 -7.98 -7.00 -10.56
N GLY A 386 -9.12 -7.68 -10.59
CA GLY A 386 -10.26 -7.32 -11.42
C GLY A 386 -10.97 -6.03 -10.99
N ASN A 387 -10.77 -5.58 -9.75
CA ASN A 387 -11.25 -4.28 -9.26
C ASN A 387 -10.37 -3.11 -9.75
N GLY A 388 -9.94 -3.12 -11.01
CA GLY A 388 -8.97 -2.18 -11.55
C GLY A 388 -9.39 -0.71 -11.49
N GLY A 389 -10.70 -0.42 -11.45
CA GLY A 389 -11.19 0.96 -11.27
C GLY A 389 -10.99 1.51 -9.85
N LEU A 390 -11.03 0.66 -8.84
CA LEU A 390 -10.76 1.01 -7.44
C LEU A 390 -9.27 1.26 -7.23
N PHE A 391 -8.42 0.45 -7.85
CA PHE A 391 -6.96 0.48 -7.67
C PHE A 391 -6.20 1.24 -8.75
N ALA A 392 -6.89 1.96 -9.65
CA ALA A 392 -6.25 2.60 -10.80
C ALA A 392 -5.10 3.53 -10.41
N TYR A 393 -5.21 4.23 -9.28
CA TYR A 393 -4.21 5.17 -8.78
C TYR A 393 -3.04 4.46 -8.11
N HIS A 394 -3.29 3.53 -7.17
CA HIS A 394 -2.25 2.68 -6.59
C HIS A 394 -1.45 1.97 -7.68
N ILE A 395 -2.11 1.34 -8.65
CA ILE A 395 -1.46 0.68 -9.79
C ILE A 395 -0.70 1.67 -10.67
N GLY A 396 -1.25 2.88 -10.87
CA GLY A 396 -0.58 3.93 -11.62
C GLY A 396 0.75 4.34 -10.98
N LEU A 397 0.73 4.63 -9.68
CA LEU A 397 1.92 5.03 -8.94
C LEU A 397 2.94 3.89 -8.84
N MET A 398 2.50 2.66 -8.54
CA MET A 398 3.37 1.48 -8.50
C MET A 398 4.15 1.22 -9.79
N LYS A 399 3.73 1.75 -10.95
CA LYS A 399 4.48 1.62 -12.20
C LYS A 399 5.82 2.33 -12.19
N PHE A 400 6.08 3.22 -11.23
CA PHE A 400 7.43 3.76 -11.07
C PHE A 400 8.41 2.72 -10.50
N LEU A 401 7.94 1.80 -9.66
CA LEU A 401 8.78 0.85 -8.93
C LEU A 401 9.69 0.04 -9.87
N PRO A 402 9.23 -0.48 -11.02
CA PRO A 402 10.13 -1.14 -11.96
C PRO A 402 11.24 -0.26 -12.57
N ALA A 403 11.09 1.06 -12.60
CA ALA A 403 12.13 1.95 -13.15
C ALA A 403 13.38 1.94 -12.27
N VAL A 404 13.24 1.82 -10.95
CA VAL A 404 14.38 1.74 -10.02
C VAL A 404 15.16 0.43 -10.18
N VAL A 405 14.53 -0.62 -10.69
CA VAL A 405 15.16 -1.92 -10.93
C VAL A 405 16.28 -1.81 -11.97
N VAL A 406 16.20 -0.84 -12.88
CA VAL A 406 17.30 -0.54 -13.82
C VAL A 406 18.59 -0.20 -13.08
N HIS A 407 18.50 0.40 -11.88
CA HIS A 407 19.65 0.73 -11.06
C HIS A 407 20.07 -0.39 -10.10
N MET A 408 19.12 -1.25 -9.69
CA MET A 408 19.42 -2.42 -8.85
C MET A 408 20.04 -3.58 -9.67
N TYR A 409 19.35 -4.00 -10.73
CA TYR A 409 19.78 -5.05 -11.66
C TYR A 409 19.15 -4.86 -13.06
N PRO A 410 19.85 -4.22 -14.01
CA PRO A 410 19.31 -3.91 -15.34
C PRO A 410 18.81 -5.13 -16.12
N GLY A 411 19.41 -6.31 -15.91
CA GLY A 411 19.06 -7.54 -16.61
C GLY A 411 17.64 -8.03 -16.34
N LEU A 412 17.04 -7.64 -15.20
CA LEU A 412 15.68 -8.03 -14.81
C LEU A 412 14.66 -6.92 -14.96
N ALA A 413 15.06 -5.69 -15.30
CA ALA A 413 14.15 -4.54 -15.37
C ALA A 413 12.94 -4.78 -16.28
N VAL A 414 13.13 -5.50 -17.39
CA VAL A 414 12.04 -5.87 -18.31
C VAL A 414 11.03 -6.81 -17.67
N LYS A 415 11.51 -7.90 -17.06
CA LYS A 415 10.64 -8.90 -16.42
C LYS A 415 9.98 -8.30 -15.17
N ALA A 416 10.71 -7.48 -14.41
CA ALA A 416 10.21 -6.70 -13.28
C ALA A 416 9.07 -5.75 -13.68
N ALA A 417 9.23 -4.97 -14.77
CA ALA A 417 8.19 -4.05 -15.23
C ALA A 417 6.91 -4.74 -15.70
N ALA A 418 7.04 -5.94 -16.26
CA ALA A 418 5.88 -6.72 -16.64
C ALA A 418 5.12 -7.32 -15.44
N THR A 419 5.74 -7.38 -14.24
CA THR A 419 5.29 -8.24 -13.14
C THR A 419 5.07 -7.48 -11.83
N ILE A 420 6.06 -6.74 -11.31
CA ILE A 420 6.02 -6.10 -9.97
C ILE A 420 4.87 -5.09 -9.85
N ALA A 421 4.62 -4.30 -10.89
CA ALA A 421 3.52 -3.34 -10.92
C ALA A 421 2.20 -3.93 -11.44
N ASN A 422 2.12 -5.25 -11.63
CA ASN A 422 0.98 -5.94 -12.20
C ASN A 422 0.42 -6.97 -11.21
N MET A 423 -0.57 -6.53 -10.44
CA MET A 423 -1.31 -7.34 -9.48
C MET A 423 -1.81 -8.68 -10.06
N SER A 424 -2.21 -8.73 -11.34
CA SER A 424 -2.67 -9.96 -11.98
C SER A 424 -1.57 -11.01 -12.18
N ARG A 425 -0.31 -10.66 -11.91
CA ARG A 425 0.86 -11.53 -11.98
C ARG A 425 1.53 -11.75 -10.64
N ALA A 426 0.88 -11.37 -9.54
CA ALA A 426 1.35 -11.69 -8.21
C ALA A 426 1.50 -13.22 -8.04
N ASN A 427 2.52 -13.64 -7.29
CA ASN A 427 2.63 -15.04 -6.87
C ASN A 427 1.48 -15.38 -5.93
N PHE A 428 1.11 -14.47 -5.04
CA PHE A 428 -0.11 -14.59 -4.24
C PHE A 428 -0.55 -13.23 -3.70
N PHE A 429 -1.85 -13.15 -3.41
CA PHE A 429 -2.41 -12.16 -2.50
C PHE A 429 -2.48 -12.80 -1.13
N TYR A 430 -2.22 -12.02 -0.09
CA TYR A 430 -2.47 -12.43 1.27
C TYR A 430 -3.28 -11.37 2.01
N ILE A 431 -4.08 -11.87 2.94
CA ILE A 431 -4.99 -11.13 3.78
C ILE A 431 -4.58 -11.41 5.20
N THR A 432 -4.42 -10.37 6.00
CA THR A 432 -4.32 -10.47 7.46
C THR A 432 -5.55 -9.78 8.04
N ALA A 433 -6.39 -10.53 8.74
CA ALA A 433 -7.63 -10.05 9.32
C ALA A 433 -7.55 -9.95 10.85
N TYR A 434 -8.26 -8.96 11.39
CA TYR A 434 -8.40 -8.64 12.81
C TYR A 434 -9.88 -8.80 13.17
N PRO A 435 -10.28 -9.99 13.63
CA PRO A 435 -11.71 -10.32 13.78
C PRO A 435 -12.36 -9.65 14.98
N GLU A 436 -11.57 -9.39 16.01
CA GLU A 436 -11.95 -8.60 17.18
C GLU A 436 -11.55 -7.16 16.93
N TYR A 437 -12.46 -6.42 16.29
CA TYR A 437 -12.24 -5.02 15.95
C TYR A 437 -13.46 -4.19 16.34
N SER A 438 -13.22 -3.06 16.99
CA SER A 438 -14.28 -2.11 17.37
C SER A 438 -13.88 -0.68 17.06
N GLY A 439 -13.06 -0.46 16.03
CA GLY A 439 -12.55 0.88 15.70
C GLY A 439 -11.34 1.31 16.53
N TYR A 440 -10.78 0.41 17.35
CA TYR A 440 -9.62 0.66 18.20
C TYR A 440 -8.30 0.47 17.46
N ARG A 441 -7.19 0.86 18.13
CA ARG A 441 -5.86 0.76 17.55
C ARG A 441 -5.41 -0.71 17.51
N VAL A 442 -4.97 -1.16 16.34
CA VAL A 442 -4.38 -2.49 16.08
C VAL A 442 -2.88 -2.32 15.85
N GLU A 443 -2.09 -3.24 16.43
CA GLU A 443 -0.66 -3.37 16.16
C GLU A 443 -0.34 -4.84 15.84
N HIS A 444 0.29 -5.07 14.69
CA HIS A 444 0.60 -6.42 14.19
C HIS A 444 1.73 -6.40 13.14
N ASP A 445 2.44 -7.50 13.02
CA ASP A 445 3.75 -7.52 12.39
C ASP A 445 4.10 -8.85 11.67
N PRO A 446 3.97 -8.93 10.33
CA PRO A 446 4.45 -10.10 9.58
C PRO A 446 5.99 -10.14 9.46
N THR A 447 6.53 -11.36 9.26
CA THR A 447 7.98 -11.56 9.04
C THR A 447 8.25 -12.15 7.67
N PHE A 448 9.21 -11.57 6.95
CA PHE A 448 9.71 -12.05 5.67
C PHE A 448 11.16 -12.48 5.78
N THR A 449 11.56 -13.53 5.07
CA THR A 449 12.95 -13.99 5.02
C THR A 449 13.37 -14.29 3.59
N ALA A 450 14.42 -13.61 3.12
CA ALA A 450 15.12 -13.90 1.88
C ALA A 450 16.32 -14.81 2.15
N TYR A 451 16.56 -15.80 1.29
CA TYR A 451 17.73 -16.69 1.35
C TYR A 451 18.78 -16.21 0.34
N ILE A 452 19.85 -15.60 0.85
CA ILE A 452 20.80 -14.80 0.08
C ILE A 452 22.18 -15.45 0.06
N ALA A 453 22.86 -15.34 -1.07
CA ALA A 453 24.30 -15.58 -1.17
C ALA A 453 25.04 -14.36 -0.60
N THR A 454 25.87 -14.59 0.41
CA THR A 454 26.53 -13.52 1.19
C THR A 454 27.99 -13.32 0.78
N ASN A 455 28.53 -14.24 -0.02
CA ASN A 455 29.84 -14.10 -0.63
C ASN A 455 29.74 -13.24 -1.90
N ALA A 456 30.39 -12.08 -1.87
CA ALA A 456 30.55 -11.25 -3.06
C ALA A 456 31.48 -11.96 -4.05
N ASP A 457 30.93 -12.70 -5.00
CA ASP A 457 31.67 -12.98 -6.24
C ASP A 457 31.88 -11.63 -6.94
N THR A 458 33.11 -11.14 -6.84
CA THR A 458 33.61 -9.88 -7.43
C THR A 458 33.60 -9.85 -8.97
N SER A 459 32.82 -10.70 -9.64
CA SER A 459 32.95 -10.94 -11.07
C SER A 459 31.66 -10.89 -11.89
N ASP A 460 30.61 -10.19 -11.48
CA ASP A 460 29.50 -9.92 -12.38
C ASP A 460 29.53 -8.48 -12.85
N THR A 461 30.29 -8.27 -13.93
CA THR A 461 30.03 -7.12 -14.81
C THR A 461 28.58 -7.30 -15.29
N PRO A 462 27.65 -6.37 -15.00
CA PRO A 462 26.27 -6.53 -15.46
C PRO A 462 26.31 -6.78 -16.97
N PRO A 463 25.62 -7.81 -17.50
CA PRO A 463 25.63 -8.08 -18.92
C PRO A 463 25.26 -6.78 -19.66
N PRO A 464 26.00 -6.41 -20.72
CA PRO A 464 25.76 -5.16 -21.41
C PRO A 464 24.31 -5.15 -21.87
N THR A 465 23.51 -4.28 -21.25
CA THR A 465 22.17 -4.02 -21.72
C THR A 465 22.32 -3.38 -23.10
N THR A 466 21.74 -4.03 -24.11
CA THR A 466 21.38 -3.33 -25.34
C THR A 466 20.42 -2.22 -24.93
N GLY A 467 20.95 -0.98 -24.86
CA GLY A 467 20.32 0.17 -24.21
C GLY A 467 18.92 0.56 -24.69
N ALA A 468 18.37 -0.12 -25.70
CA ALA A 468 17.00 0.08 -26.17
C ALA A 468 15.93 -0.54 -25.25
N GLY A 469 16.20 -1.67 -24.59
CA GLY A 469 15.17 -2.44 -23.87
C GLY A 469 14.63 -1.75 -22.62
N GLY A 470 15.52 -1.32 -21.72
CA GLY A 470 15.15 -0.61 -20.49
C GLY A 470 14.52 0.76 -20.75
N LEU A 471 14.97 1.47 -21.80
CA LEU A 471 14.39 2.75 -22.19
C LEU A 471 12.94 2.59 -22.67
N ILE A 472 12.61 1.57 -23.46
CA ILE A 472 11.23 1.36 -23.97
C ILE A 472 10.22 1.12 -22.82
N ILE A 473 10.65 0.48 -21.73
CA ILE A 473 9.80 0.21 -20.57
C ILE A 473 9.49 1.46 -19.78
N ILE A 474 10.49 2.33 -19.57
CA ILE A 474 10.29 3.62 -18.95
C ILE A 474 9.30 4.44 -19.82
N ALA A 475 9.38 4.38 -21.15
CA ALA A 475 8.40 5.01 -22.05
C ALA A 475 6.97 4.50 -21.85
N VAL A 476 6.77 3.18 -21.74
CA VAL A 476 5.44 2.57 -21.56
C VAL A 476 4.85 2.91 -20.18
N ILE A 477 5.68 2.88 -19.13
CA ILE A 477 5.30 3.29 -17.77
C ILE A 477 4.82 4.76 -17.80
N ILE A 478 5.57 5.63 -18.45
CA ILE A 478 5.30 7.08 -18.51
C ILE A 478 4.02 7.39 -19.31
N VAL A 479 3.80 6.73 -20.44
CA VAL A 479 2.56 6.90 -21.22
C VAL A 479 1.35 6.45 -20.40
N VAL A 480 1.45 5.36 -19.63
CA VAL A 480 0.31 4.85 -18.87
C VAL A 480 0.03 5.67 -17.60
N VAL A 481 1.05 6.18 -16.91
CA VAL A 481 0.86 7.12 -15.79
C VAL A 481 0.31 8.46 -16.29
N GLY A 482 0.89 9.00 -17.36
CA GLY A 482 0.40 10.22 -18.02
C GLY A 482 -1.05 10.09 -18.48
N ILE A 483 -1.44 8.95 -19.06
CA ILE A 483 -2.84 8.64 -19.40
C ILE A 483 -3.69 8.48 -18.13
N GLY A 484 -3.21 7.83 -17.08
CA GLY A 484 -3.95 7.66 -15.82
C GLY A 484 -4.33 9.00 -15.19
N ILE A 485 -3.37 9.94 -15.12
CA ILE A 485 -3.62 11.28 -14.59
C ILE A 485 -4.40 12.14 -15.58
N ALA A 486 -4.16 12.02 -16.89
CA ALA A 486 -4.98 12.70 -17.91
C ALA A 486 -6.44 12.21 -17.93
N VAL A 487 -6.70 10.93 -17.66
CA VAL A 487 -8.05 10.35 -17.51
C VAL A 487 -8.73 10.86 -16.25
N PHE A 488 -8.00 11.04 -15.14
CA PHE A 488 -8.50 11.73 -13.95
C PHE A 488 -8.93 13.16 -14.28
N ILE A 489 -8.11 13.90 -15.03
CA ILE A 489 -8.42 15.28 -15.45
C ILE A 489 -9.56 15.34 -16.46
N ALA A 490 -9.62 14.40 -17.40
CA ALA A 490 -10.72 14.30 -18.36
C ALA A 490 -12.04 14.00 -17.63
N ARG A 491 -12.02 13.11 -16.64
CA ARG A 491 -13.14 12.85 -15.73
C ARG A 491 -13.47 14.01 -14.80
N ARG A 492 -12.51 14.92 -14.53
CA ARG A 492 -12.71 16.19 -13.81
C ARG A 492 -13.40 17.25 -14.69
N LYS A 493 -13.34 17.12 -16.02
CA LYS A 493 -13.87 18.09 -17.00
C LYS A 493 -15.20 17.69 -17.65
N THR A 494 -15.46 16.39 -17.84
CA THR A 494 -16.83 15.88 -18.08
C THR A 494 -17.63 15.89 -16.81
#